data_AF-A0A803PBU4-F1
#
_entry.id   AF-A0A803PBU4-F1
#
_cell.length_a   1.000
_cell.length_b   1.000
_cell.length_c   1.000
_cell.angle_alpha   90.00
_cell.angle_beta   90.00
_cell.angle_gamma   90.00
#
_symmetry.space_group_name_H-M   'P 1'
#
loop_
_entity.id
_entity.type
_entity.pdbx_description
1 polymer ?
#
loop_
_entity_poly.entity_id
_entity_poly.type
_entity_poly.pdbx_seq_one_letter_code
_entity_poly.pdbx_strand_id
1 'polypeptide(L)'
;MASLSNLGYAFHGRALTTHFHRPKRNSYNLLLPHHPWRLTLRASYSAVPSVDLKTLESAIAKKDSTSVKEALDQLSELGWAQKWSSQPYVSRRTTSLRELTSLGIKNAENLAIPSVRNDAAFLFTVVGTTGFLGVLAGQLPGDWGFFVPYLIGSISLIVLAVGSISPGLLQAAINGFSTFFPDYQERIARHEAAHFLVGYLLGLPILGYSLDIGKEHVNLIDERLEKLIYSGQLDAKELDRLAVVAMAGLAAEGLKYDKVIGQSADLFTLQRFINRSKPQISKDQQQNLTRWAVLFAATLLKNNKDLHEALITKMTQNATILECIEAIEKAS
;
A
#
# COMPACT_ATOMS: atom_id res chain seq x y z
N MET A 1 17.07 11.31 -6.49
CA MET A 1 15.67 11.51 -6.04
C MET A 1 15.65 12.75 -5.17
N ALA A 2 14.82 13.75 -5.49
CA ALA A 2 14.72 14.97 -4.69
C ALA A 2 13.81 14.72 -3.48
N SER A 3 14.34 14.96 -2.28
CA SER A 3 13.56 14.92 -1.04
C SER A 3 12.36 15.88 -1.13
N LEU A 4 11.22 15.49 -0.57
CA LEU A 4 10.02 16.33 -0.46
C LEU A 4 10.22 17.54 0.48
N SER A 5 11.39 17.66 1.12
CA SER A 5 11.67 18.58 2.23
C SER A 5 12.23 19.97 1.85
N ASN A 6 12.48 20.28 0.58
CA ASN A 6 13.08 21.58 0.24
C ASN A 6 12.03 22.66 -0.03
N LEU A 7 11.65 23.39 1.03
CA LEU A 7 11.35 24.84 1.02
C LEU A 7 11.18 25.35 2.46
N GLY A 8 12.24 26.00 2.97
CA GLY A 8 12.19 26.87 4.15
C GLY A 8 11.91 28.33 3.78
N TYR A 9 11.71 29.14 4.83
CA TYR A 9 11.39 30.58 4.91
C TYR A 9 9.88 30.89 4.98
N ALA A 10 9.31 31.06 6.18
CA ALA A 10 9.40 32.23 7.09
C ALA A 10 8.54 33.40 6.61
N PHE A 11 7.35 33.59 7.22
CA PHE A 11 6.77 34.92 7.39
C PHE A 11 5.99 35.03 8.71
N HIS A 12 6.27 36.14 9.39
CA HIS A 12 5.77 36.59 10.68
C HIS A 12 4.26 36.80 10.72
N GLY A 13 3.70 36.64 11.93
CA GLY A 13 2.27 36.66 12.19
C GLY A 13 1.59 38.02 12.24
N ARG A 14 0.26 37.95 12.22
CA ARG A 14 -0.63 38.94 12.80
C ARG A 14 -1.91 38.24 13.26
N ALA A 15 -2.16 38.32 14.56
CA ALA A 15 -3.38 37.83 15.20
C ALA A 15 -4.58 38.68 14.78
N LEU A 16 -5.69 38.03 14.43
CA LEU A 16 -7.01 38.64 14.37
C LEU A 16 -7.98 37.76 15.17
N THR A 17 -8.31 38.28 16.34
CA THR A 17 -9.35 37.81 17.26
C THR A 17 -10.72 37.87 16.59
N THR A 18 -11.46 36.77 16.59
CA THR A 18 -12.90 36.77 16.26
C THR A 18 -13.69 36.20 17.43
N HIS A 19 -14.67 36.98 17.87
CA HIS A 19 -15.54 36.72 19.02
C HIS A 19 -16.51 35.56 18.74
N PHE A 20 -16.54 34.58 19.65
CA PHE A 20 -17.55 33.53 19.70
C PHE A 20 -18.84 34.07 20.36
N HIS A 21 -19.96 34.07 19.63
CA HIS A 21 -21.30 34.26 20.19
C HIS A 21 -22.04 32.92 20.21
N ARG A 22 -22.51 32.53 21.40
CA ARG A 22 -23.24 31.30 21.70
C ARG A 22 -24.71 31.67 21.97
N PRO A 23 -25.72 31.09 21.29
CA PRO A 23 -27.10 31.24 21.72
C PRO A 23 -27.54 30.10 22.65
N LYS A 24 -28.45 30.47 23.55
CA LYS A 24 -28.95 29.71 24.69
C LYS A 24 -29.88 28.55 24.29
N ARG A 25 -29.83 27.49 25.11
CA ARG A 25 -30.82 26.40 25.20
C ARG A 25 -32.21 26.96 25.52
N ASN A 26 -33.23 26.50 24.81
CA ASN A 26 -34.61 26.49 25.29
C ASN A 26 -35.14 25.06 25.26
N SER A 27 -35.60 24.61 26.42
CA SER A 27 -36.16 23.31 26.70
C SER A 27 -37.68 23.38 26.61
N TYR A 28 -38.28 22.52 25.80
CA TYR A 28 -39.71 22.20 25.85
C TYR A 28 -39.85 20.68 25.86
N ASN A 29 -40.26 20.14 27.01
CA ASN A 29 -40.89 18.83 27.11
C ASN A 29 -42.37 19.01 26.80
N LEU A 30 -42.94 18.24 25.87
CA LEU A 30 -44.32 17.77 26.00
C LEU A 30 -44.65 16.64 25.00
N LEU A 31 -44.96 15.48 25.57
CA LEU A 31 -45.98 14.49 25.22
C LEU A 31 -45.95 13.79 23.83
N LEU A 32 -45.60 12.50 23.92
CA LEU A 32 -45.90 11.43 22.96
C LEU A 32 -47.41 11.16 22.85
N PRO A 33 -47.87 10.67 21.68
CA PRO A 33 -48.89 9.64 21.65
C PRO A 33 -48.42 8.38 20.92
N HIS A 34 -48.69 7.24 21.56
CA HIS A 34 -48.60 5.89 20.99
C HIS A 34 -49.75 5.64 20.01
N HIS A 35 -49.48 5.00 18.86
CA HIS A 35 -50.17 3.80 18.35
C HIS A 35 -49.56 3.34 17.00
N PRO A 36 -49.75 2.06 16.61
CA PRO A 36 -48.74 1.25 15.94
C PRO A 36 -49.05 1.09 14.44
N TRP A 37 -48.39 0.11 13.79
CA TRP A 37 -48.46 -0.25 12.37
C TRP A 37 -47.43 0.45 11.47
N ARG A 38 -46.17 -0.02 11.54
CA ARG A 38 -45.31 -0.05 10.36
C ARG A 38 -45.19 -1.49 9.89
N LEU A 39 -45.71 -1.75 8.70
CA LEU A 39 -45.34 -2.93 7.94
C LEU A 39 -43.82 -2.96 7.84
N THR A 40 -43.21 -4.00 8.40
CA THR A 40 -41.85 -4.40 8.07
C THR A 40 -41.85 -4.78 6.60
N LEU A 41 -41.46 -3.85 5.74
CA LEU A 41 -40.89 -4.19 4.44
C LEU A 41 -39.64 -5.01 4.73
N ARG A 42 -39.83 -6.33 4.80
CA ARG A 42 -38.75 -7.30 4.71
C ARG A 42 -38.11 -7.02 3.36
N ALA A 43 -36.97 -6.33 3.38
CA ALA A 43 -36.12 -6.23 2.20
C ALA A 43 -35.81 -7.67 1.81
N SER A 44 -36.49 -8.16 0.78
CA SER A 44 -36.15 -9.39 0.11
C SER A 44 -34.71 -9.21 -0.31
N TYR A 45 -33.79 -9.95 0.32
CA TYR A 45 -32.45 -10.14 -0.22
C TYR A 45 -32.69 -10.80 -1.58
N SER A 46 -32.70 -10.00 -2.64
CA SER A 46 -32.68 -10.51 -4.00
C SER A 46 -31.40 -11.32 -4.06
N ALA A 47 -31.52 -12.64 -3.98
CA ALA A 47 -30.41 -13.53 -4.22
C ALA A 47 -29.85 -13.12 -5.58
N VAL A 48 -28.60 -12.67 -5.58
CA VAL A 48 -27.90 -12.30 -6.81
C VAL A 48 -28.07 -13.49 -7.76
N PRO A 49 -28.57 -13.29 -9.00
CA PRO A 49 -28.75 -14.39 -9.94
C PRO A 49 -27.46 -15.19 -9.99
N SER A 50 -27.52 -16.53 -10.10
CA SER A 50 -26.33 -17.39 -10.07
C SER A 50 -25.31 -16.93 -11.11
N VAL A 51 -24.37 -16.09 -10.67
CA VAL A 51 -23.39 -15.44 -11.52
C VAL A 51 -22.36 -16.48 -11.87
N ASP A 52 -22.13 -16.69 -13.16
CA ASP A 52 -21.09 -17.61 -13.62
C ASP A 52 -19.70 -16.96 -13.47
N LEU A 53 -19.05 -17.22 -12.34
CA LEU A 53 -17.70 -16.74 -12.05
C LEU A 53 -16.61 -17.48 -12.83
N LYS A 54 -16.94 -18.56 -13.55
CA LYS A 54 -15.96 -19.37 -14.29
C LYS A 54 -15.24 -18.59 -15.38
N THR A 55 -15.93 -17.62 -16.00
CA THR A 55 -15.31 -16.75 -17.02
C THR A 55 -14.22 -15.89 -16.40
N LEU A 56 -14.49 -15.29 -15.23
CA LEU A 56 -13.51 -14.51 -14.49
C LEU A 56 -12.35 -15.38 -13.99
N GLU A 57 -12.65 -16.55 -13.42
CA GLU A 57 -11.63 -17.50 -12.95
C GLU A 57 -10.72 -17.97 -14.08
N SER A 58 -11.28 -18.32 -15.25
CA SER A 58 -10.49 -18.69 -16.42
C SER A 58 -9.65 -17.54 -16.96
N ALA A 59 -10.14 -16.30 -16.91
CA ALA A 59 -9.39 -15.13 -17.36
C ALA A 59 -8.20 -14.84 -16.43
N ILE A 60 -8.41 -14.93 -15.11
CA ILE A 60 -7.36 -14.81 -14.10
C ILE A 60 -6.31 -15.90 -14.29
N ALA A 61 -6.72 -17.16 -14.48
CA ALA A 61 -5.80 -18.28 -14.68
C ALA A 61 -4.92 -18.12 -15.93
N LYS A 62 -5.46 -17.53 -17.00
CA LYS A 62 -4.73 -17.19 -18.23
C LYS A 62 -3.88 -15.92 -18.11
N LYS A 63 -4.02 -15.17 -17.02
CA LYS A 63 -3.42 -13.84 -16.79
C LYS A 63 -3.77 -12.79 -17.85
N ASP A 64 -4.90 -12.95 -18.55
CA ASP A 64 -5.33 -12.01 -19.59
C ASP A 64 -6.08 -10.82 -18.98
N SER A 65 -5.39 -9.68 -18.92
CA SER A 65 -5.91 -8.42 -18.38
C SER A 65 -7.15 -7.89 -19.10
N THR A 66 -7.28 -8.14 -20.39
CA THR A 66 -8.40 -7.64 -21.18
C THR A 66 -9.64 -8.47 -20.88
N SER A 67 -9.49 -9.80 -20.88
CA SER A 67 -10.55 -10.74 -20.50
C SER A 67 -10.99 -10.56 -19.04
N VAL A 68 -10.05 -10.34 -18.10
CA VAL A 68 -10.38 -10.08 -16.69
C VAL A 68 -11.22 -8.81 -16.56
N LYS A 69 -10.83 -7.74 -17.26
CA LYS A 69 -11.57 -6.48 -17.25
C LYS A 69 -12.97 -6.67 -17.84
N GLU A 70 -13.09 -7.29 -19.01
CA GLU A 70 -14.39 -7.51 -19.66
C GLU A 70 -15.32 -8.37 -18.80
N ALA A 71 -14.79 -9.41 -18.15
CA ALA A 71 -15.55 -10.22 -17.21
C ALA A 71 -16.04 -9.38 -16.01
N LEU A 72 -15.16 -8.59 -15.38
CA LEU A 72 -15.56 -7.73 -14.25
C LEU A 72 -16.54 -6.62 -14.64
N ASP A 73 -16.41 -6.05 -15.84
CA ASP A 73 -17.37 -5.07 -16.37
C ASP A 73 -18.75 -5.71 -16.53
N GLN A 74 -18.85 -6.92 -17.09
CA GLN A 74 -20.11 -7.68 -17.18
C GLN A 74 -20.69 -8.02 -15.79
N LEU A 75 -19.84 -8.44 -14.86
CA LEU A 75 -20.28 -8.74 -13.49
C LEU A 75 -20.77 -7.50 -12.73
N SER A 76 -20.22 -6.33 -13.05
CA SER A 76 -20.66 -5.04 -12.51
C SER A 76 -22.04 -4.65 -13.08
N GLU A 77 -22.27 -4.85 -14.39
CA GLU A 77 -23.57 -4.64 -15.02
C GLU A 77 -24.66 -5.56 -14.45
N LEU A 78 -24.30 -6.79 -14.09
CA LEU A 78 -25.19 -7.75 -13.41
C LEU A 78 -25.42 -7.43 -11.92
N GLY A 79 -24.72 -6.42 -11.37
CA GLY A 79 -24.85 -5.98 -9.99
C GLY A 79 -24.11 -6.82 -8.96
N TRP A 80 -23.22 -7.73 -9.39
CA TRP A 80 -22.38 -8.54 -8.49
C TRP A 80 -21.10 -7.81 -8.10
N ALA A 81 -20.38 -7.21 -9.06
CA ALA A 81 -19.15 -6.45 -8.81
C ALA A 81 -19.46 -4.95 -8.66
N GLN A 82 -20.10 -4.55 -7.56
CA GLN A 82 -20.54 -3.17 -7.37
C GLN A 82 -19.39 -2.22 -7.00
N LYS A 83 -18.33 -2.75 -6.35
CA LYS A 83 -17.14 -1.96 -5.99
C LYS A 83 -16.14 -1.88 -7.14
N TRP A 84 -16.24 -2.77 -8.15
CA TRP A 84 -15.40 -2.71 -9.33
C TRP A 84 -15.60 -1.40 -10.10
N SER A 85 -14.49 -0.69 -10.38
CA SER A 85 -14.51 0.58 -11.10
C SER A 85 -15.50 1.62 -10.51
N SER A 86 -15.85 1.50 -9.22
CA SER A 86 -16.84 2.36 -8.57
C SER A 86 -16.30 3.77 -8.31
N GLN A 87 -14.97 3.94 -8.33
CA GLN A 87 -14.34 5.23 -8.11
C GLN A 87 -14.25 6.01 -9.44
N PRO A 88 -14.97 7.14 -9.59
CA PRO A 88 -14.87 7.95 -10.78
C PRO A 88 -13.46 8.56 -10.91
N TYR A 89 -13.09 8.87 -12.15
CA TYR A 89 -11.84 9.58 -12.41
C TYR A 89 -11.83 10.95 -11.72
N VAL A 90 -10.75 11.23 -11.00
CA VAL A 90 -10.48 12.51 -10.37
C VAL A 90 -9.21 13.07 -11.00
N SER A 91 -9.29 14.29 -11.53
CA SER A 91 -8.12 14.98 -12.08
C SER A 91 -7.16 15.37 -10.97
N ARG A 92 -5.85 15.25 -11.23
CA ARG A 92 -4.84 15.76 -10.30
C ARG A 92 -5.00 17.25 -10.02
N ARG A 93 -4.77 17.62 -8.76
CA ARG A 93 -4.76 19.01 -8.27
C ARG A 93 -3.50 19.31 -7.49
N THR A 94 -3.20 20.58 -7.28
CA THR A 94 -2.12 20.98 -6.39
C THR A 94 -2.41 20.50 -4.97
N THR A 95 -1.49 19.72 -4.40
CA THR A 95 -1.65 19.08 -3.10
C THR A 95 -0.48 19.44 -2.19
N SER A 96 -0.79 19.96 -1.01
CA SER A 96 0.20 20.34 -0.01
C SER A 96 0.57 19.16 0.90
N LEU A 97 1.77 19.17 1.50
CA LEU A 97 2.15 18.17 2.51
C LEU A 97 1.21 18.20 3.73
N ARG A 98 0.68 19.39 4.08
CA ARG A 98 -0.23 19.56 5.21
C ARG A 98 -1.54 18.78 5.04
N GLU A 99 -2.04 18.65 3.81
CA GLU A 99 -3.22 17.83 3.53
C GLU A 99 -2.97 16.35 3.87
N LEU A 100 -1.78 15.82 3.54
CA LEU A 100 -1.39 14.45 3.90
C LEU A 100 -1.37 14.25 5.41
N THR A 101 -0.76 15.19 6.14
CA THR A 101 -0.73 15.15 7.61
C THR A 101 -2.14 15.23 8.21
N SER A 102 -3.00 16.10 7.66
CA SER A 102 -4.38 16.23 8.12
C SER A 102 -5.24 14.99 7.85
N LEU A 103 -4.91 14.22 6.81
CA LEU A 103 -5.60 12.98 6.48
C LEU A 103 -5.27 11.84 7.45
N GLY A 104 -4.10 11.92 8.09
CA GLY A 104 -3.62 10.95 9.08
C GLY A 104 -2.21 10.41 8.82
N ILE A 105 -1.51 10.89 7.78
CA ILE A 105 -0.13 10.46 7.50
C ILE A 105 0.82 11.26 8.40
N LYS A 106 1.25 10.64 9.49
CA LYS A 106 1.95 11.32 10.59
C LYS A 106 3.26 12.00 10.18
N ASN A 107 4.04 11.35 9.30
CA ASN A 107 5.37 11.83 8.87
C ASN A 107 5.42 11.98 7.34
N ALA A 108 4.55 12.84 6.79
CA ALA A 108 4.42 13.06 5.35
C ALA A 108 5.73 13.56 4.68
N GLU A 109 6.59 14.23 5.44
CA GLU A 109 7.91 14.72 5.04
C GLU A 109 8.96 13.60 4.89
N ASN A 110 8.77 12.48 5.57
CA ASN A 110 9.67 11.32 5.50
C ASN A 110 9.26 10.33 4.41
N LEU A 111 8.14 10.58 3.72
CA LEU A 111 7.76 9.84 2.52
C LEU A 111 8.85 10.00 1.47
N ALA A 112 9.16 8.91 0.76
CA ALA A 112 10.24 8.84 -0.23
C ALA A 112 11.68 8.89 0.31
N ILE A 113 11.91 8.90 1.63
CA ILE A 113 13.23 8.61 2.22
C ILE A 113 13.36 7.11 2.50
N PRO A 114 14.26 6.37 1.83
CA PRO A 114 14.38 4.92 2.00
C PRO A 114 14.64 4.56 3.47
N SER A 115 13.98 3.51 3.96
CA SER A 115 14.12 3.08 5.34
C SER A 115 15.26 2.08 5.49
N VAL A 116 16.19 2.37 6.40
CA VAL A 116 17.28 1.45 6.80
C VAL A 116 16.88 0.53 7.97
N ARG A 117 15.59 0.42 8.32
CA ARG A 117 15.13 -0.34 9.51
C ARG A 117 15.48 -1.83 9.40
N ASN A 118 15.22 -2.44 8.24
CA ASN A 118 15.46 -3.87 8.03
C ASN A 118 16.96 -4.15 7.98
N ASP A 119 17.72 -3.31 7.28
CA ASP A 119 19.18 -3.38 7.21
C ASP A 119 19.81 -3.31 8.61
N ALA A 120 19.37 -2.32 9.41
CA ALA A 120 19.86 -2.15 10.78
C ALA A 120 19.46 -3.33 11.67
N ALA A 121 18.20 -3.79 11.61
CA ALA A 121 17.74 -4.93 12.41
C ALA A 121 18.52 -6.21 12.09
N PHE A 122 18.78 -6.47 10.81
CA PHE A 122 19.60 -7.59 10.36
C PHE A 122 21.03 -7.47 10.88
N LEU A 123 21.70 -6.33 10.64
CA LEU A 123 23.09 -6.12 11.04
C LEU A 123 23.27 -6.16 12.56
N PHE A 124 22.39 -5.52 13.33
CA PHE A 124 22.44 -5.58 14.80
C PHE A 124 22.19 -7.00 15.31
N THR A 125 21.30 -7.76 14.68
CA THR A 125 21.07 -9.16 15.08
C THR A 125 22.28 -10.03 14.76
N VAL A 126 22.85 -9.93 13.55
CA VAL A 126 24.04 -10.69 13.16
C VAL A 126 25.22 -10.37 14.08
N VAL A 127 25.53 -9.08 14.26
CA VAL A 127 26.67 -8.65 15.10
C VAL A 127 26.42 -8.98 16.57
N GLY A 128 25.21 -8.73 17.08
CA GLY A 128 24.85 -9.02 18.46
C GLY A 128 24.88 -10.50 18.80
N THR A 129 24.30 -11.35 17.95
CA THR A 129 24.28 -12.81 18.15
C THR A 129 25.67 -13.42 18.01
N THR A 130 26.44 -13.03 16.99
CA THR A 130 27.83 -13.52 16.82
C THR A 130 28.73 -13.03 17.94
N GLY A 131 28.58 -11.79 18.42
CA GLY A 131 29.30 -11.28 19.57
C GLY A 131 28.96 -12.03 20.86
N PHE A 132 27.68 -12.22 21.15
CA PHE A 132 27.22 -12.95 22.34
C PHE A 132 27.68 -14.41 22.33
N LEU A 133 27.50 -15.11 21.20
CA LEU A 133 27.96 -16.49 21.04
C LEU A 133 29.49 -16.58 21.08
N GLY A 134 30.22 -15.59 20.58
CA GLY A 134 31.66 -15.50 20.68
C GLY A 134 32.14 -15.41 22.14
N VAL A 135 31.47 -14.62 22.98
CA VAL A 135 31.77 -14.53 24.42
C VAL A 135 31.53 -15.87 25.13
N LEU A 136 30.41 -16.52 24.83
CA LEU A 136 30.11 -17.85 25.40
C LEU A 136 31.09 -18.92 24.92
N ALA A 137 31.42 -18.91 23.64
CA ALA A 137 32.39 -19.82 23.04
C ALA A 137 33.80 -19.63 23.64
N GLY A 138 34.14 -18.43 24.10
CA GLY A 138 35.41 -18.16 24.77
C GLY A 138 35.57 -18.89 26.11
N GLN A 139 34.49 -19.42 26.68
CA GLN A 139 34.51 -20.23 27.90
C GLN A 139 34.75 -21.72 27.63
N LEU A 140 34.89 -22.13 26.36
CA LEU A 140 35.15 -23.52 26.01
C LEU A 140 36.57 -23.94 26.44
N PRO A 141 36.75 -25.18 26.91
CA PRO A 141 38.04 -25.66 27.40
C PRO A 141 39.04 -25.88 26.27
N GLY A 142 40.32 -25.64 26.57
CA GLY A 142 41.44 -25.83 25.65
C GLY A 142 41.39 -24.87 24.47
N ASP A 143 41.98 -25.29 23.36
CA ASP A 143 42.15 -24.45 22.17
C ASP A 143 40.83 -24.02 21.52
N TRP A 144 39.73 -24.71 21.81
CA TRP A 144 38.39 -24.36 21.32
C TRP A 144 37.92 -22.99 21.82
N GLY A 145 38.27 -22.61 23.06
CA GLY A 145 37.98 -21.28 23.60
C GLY A 145 38.72 -20.15 22.89
N PHE A 146 39.82 -20.47 22.20
CA PHE A 146 40.56 -19.53 21.35
C PHE A 146 39.96 -19.48 19.93
N PHE A 147 39.82 -20.63 19.25
CA PHE A 147 39.45 -20.64 17.82
C PHE A 147 37.97 -20.32 17.55
N VAL A 148 37.05 -20.83 18.36
CA VAL A 148 35.60 -20.74 18.08
C VAL A 148 35.08 -19.29 18.11
N PRO A 149 35.49 -18.42 19.07
CA PRO A 149 35.07 -17.02 19.05
C PRO A 149 35.49 -16.27 17.78
N TYR A 150 36.70 -16.51 17.26
CA TYR A 150 37.16 -15.87 16.02
C TYR A 150 36.39 -16.36 14.80
N LEU A 151 36.08 -17.66 14.73
CA LEU A 151 35.25 -18.20 13.65
C LEU A 151 33.83 -17.60 13.68
N ILE A 152 33.22 -17.51 14.86
CA ILE A 152 31.89 -16.90 15.02
C ILE A 152 31.93 -15.39 14.69
N GLY A 153 32.93 -14.67 15.20
CA GLY A 153 33.11 -13.25 14.91
C GLY A 153 33.34 -12.95 13.42
N SER A 154 34.01 -13.87 12.70
CA SER A 154 34.26 -13.73 11.27
C SER A 154 32.99 -13.70 10.42
N ILE A 155 31.86 -14.26 10.91
CA ILE A 155 30.57 -14.21 10.23
C ILE A 155 30.13 -12.76 9.99
N SER A 156 30.32 -11.88 10.97
CA SER A 156 29.99 -10.45 10.82
C SER A 156 30.84 -9.77 9.74
N LEU A 157 32.12 -10.15 9.62
CA LEU A 157 33.01 -9.64 8.57
C LEU A 157 32.60 -10.17 7.19
N ILE A 158 32.20 -11.44 7.09
CA ILE A 158 31.70 -12.04 5.86
C ILE A 158 30.43 -11.33 5.40
N VAL A 159 29.49 -11.05 6.30
CA VAL A 159 28.26 -10.31 5.98
C VAL A 159 28.58 -8.92 5.43
N LEU A 160 29.53 -8.20 6.03
CA LEU A 160 29.99 -6.90 5.51
C LEU A 160 30.68 -7.03 4.14
N ALA A 161 31.49 -8.06 3.94
CA ALA A 161 32.15 -8.33 2.67
C ALA A 161 31.13 -8.64 1.56
N VAL A 162 30.12 -9.48 1.82
CA VAL A 162 29.02 -9.76 0.89
C VAL A 162 28.24 -8.50 0.58
N GLY A 163 27.91 -7.69 1.59
CA GLY A 163 27.24 -6.40 1.39
C GLY A 163 28.01 -5.46 0.47
N SER A 164 29.34 -5.54 0.48
CA SER A 164 30.22 -4.70 -0.34
C SER A 164 30.37 -5.22 -1.78
N ILE A 165 30.45 -6.55 -1.97
CA ILE A 165 30.72 -7.18 -3.27
C ILE A 165 29.44 -7.47 -4.04
N SER A 166 28.37 -7.83 -3.34
CA SER A 166 27.07 -8.19 -3.92
C SER A 166 25.92 -7.66 -3.06
N PRO A 167 25.56 -6.38 -3.24
CA PRO A 167 24.45 -5.77 -2.51
C PRO A 167 23.12 -6.53 -2.67
N GLY A 168 22.89 -7.15 -3.82
CA GLY A 168 21.67 -7.93 -4.09
C GLY A 168 21.55 -9.19 -3.23
N LEU A 169 22.67 -9.89 -2.94
CA LEU A 169 22.66 -11.05 -2.05
C LEU A 169 22.39 -10.64 -0.59
N LEU A 170 22.97 -9.52 -0.16
CA LEU A 170 22.67 -8.97 1.17
C LEU A 170 21.18 -8.59 1.28
N GLN A 171 20.62 -7.97 0.24
CA GLN A 171 19.20 -7.62 0.22
C GLN A 171 18.30 -8.87 0.26
N ALA A 172 18.65 -9.94 -0.45
CA ALA A 172 17.94 -11.21 -0.36
C ALA A 172 18.00 -11.82 1.04
N ALA A 173 19.16 -11.75 1.71
CA ALA A 173 19.32 -12.22 3.09
C ALA A 173 18.50 -11.38 4.09
N ILE A 174 18.50 -10.05 3.95
CA ILE A 174 17.69 -9.13 4.78
C ILE A 174 16.20 -9.42 4.59
N ASN A 175 15.76 -9.62 3.35
CA ASN A 175 14.39 -10.00 3.02
C ASN A 175 14.01 -11.33 3.69
N GLY A 176 14.85 -12.36 3.55
CA GLY A 176 14.63 -13.64 4.22
C GLY A 176 14.55 -13.51 5.74
N PHE A 177 15.45 -12.73 6.35
CA PHE A 177 15.47 -12.48 7.79
C PHE A 177 14.21 -11.73 8.27
N SER A 178 13.68 -10.83 7.43
CA SER A 178 12.49 -10.03 7.77
C SER A 178 11.23 -10.90 7.92
N THR A 179 11.21 -12.11 7.32
CA THR A 179 10.13 -13.11 7.47
C THR A 179 9.88 -13.51 8.93
N PHE A 180 10.91 -13.48 9.78
CA PHE A 180 10.79 -13.86 11.19
C PHE A 180 10.05 -12.83 12.05
N PHE A 181 9.72 -11.65 11.52
CA PHE A 181 9.02 -10.60 12.26
C PHE A 181 7.55 -10.52 11.82
N PRO A 182 6.58 -10.89 12.69
CA PRO A 182 5.15 -10.78 12.38
C PRO A 182 4.70 -9.37 11.98
N ASP A 183 5.27 -8.32 12.60
CA ASP A 183 5.03 -6.91 12.24
C ASP A 183 5.37 -6.62 10.76
N TYR A 184 6.38 -7.30 10.22
CA TYR A 184 6.78 -7.12 8.83
C TYR A 184 5.82 -7.79 7.85
N GLN A 185 5.31 -8.98 8.20
CA GLN A 185 4.29 -9.68 7.41
C GLN A 185 2.97 -8.90 7.39
N GLU A 186 2.51 -8.39 8.54
CA GLU A 186 1.31 -7.55 8.60
C GLU A 186 1.49 -6.29 7.73
N ARG A 187 2.69 -5.69 7.76
CA ARG A 187 3.01 -4.53 6.92
C ARG A 187 2.94 -4.86 5.43
N ILE A 188 3.53 -5.95 4.97
CA ILE A 188 3.48 -6.36 3.56
C ILE A 188 2.04 -6.67 3.14
N ALA A 189 1.29 -7.44 3.93
CA ALA A 189 -0.10 -7.76 3.62
C ALA A 189 -0.94 -6.48 3.49
N ARG A 190 -0.77 -5.51 4.40
CA ARG A 190 -1.43 -4.20 4.33
C ARG A 190 -1.03 -3.40 3.09
N HIS A 191 0.26 -3.43 2.74
CA HIS A 191 0.82 -2.74 1.58
C HIS A 191 0.26 -3.31 0.26
N GLU A 192 0.36 -4.62 0.05
CA GLU A 192 -0.11 -5.28 -1.17
C GLU A 192 -1.64 -5.24 -1.29
N ALA A 193 -2.38 -5.39 -0.19
CA ALA A 193 -3.83 -5.24 -0.17
C ALA A 193 -4.27 -3.83 -0.58
N ALA A 194 -3.46 -2.81 -0.29
CA ALA A 194 -3.77 -1.45 -0.70
C ALA A 194 -3.67 -1.27 -2.22
N HIS A 195 -2.61 -1.80 -2.84
CA HIS A 195 -2.50 -1.82 -4.30
C HIS A 195 -3.68 -2.54 -4.94
N PHE A 196 -4.02 -3.73 -4.42
CA PHE A 196 -5.13 -4.52 -4.91
C PHE A 196 -6.45 -3.74 -4.83
N LEU A 197 -6.81 -3.25 -3.63
CA LEU A 197 -8.08 -2.55 -3.42
C LEU A 197 -8.19 -1.28 -4.27
N VAL A 198 -7.16 -0.44 -4.27
CA VAL A 198 -7.17 0.81 -5.02
C VAL A 198 -7.21 0.55 -6.53
N GLY A 199 -6.49 -0.47 -7.02
CA GLY A 199 -6.60 -0.92 -8.40
C GLY A 199 -8.01 -1.38 -8.78
N TYR A 200 -8.62 -2.20 -7.92
CA TYR A 200 -9.98 -2.70 -8.10
C TYR A 200 -11.04 -1.58 -8.18
N LEU A 201 -10.99 -0.63 -7.24
CA LEU A 201 -11.89 0.52 -7.20
C LEU A 201 -11.74 1.43 -8.43
N LEU A 202 -10.54 1.50 -9.02
CA LEU A 202 -10.24 2.30 -10.22
C LEU A 202 -10.45 1.55 -11.55
N GLY A 203 -10.88 0.28 -11.49
CA GLY A 203 -11.13 -0.54 -12.67
C GLY A 203 -9.85 -0.99 -13.38
N LEU A 204 -8.77 -1.22 -12.62
CA LEU A 204 -7.55 -1.86 -13.14
C LEU A 204 -7.58 -3.36 -12.85
N PRO A 205 -7.45 -4.23 -13.88
CA PRO A 205 -7.51 -5.67 -13.69
C PRO A 205 -6.30 -6.17 -12.89
N ILE A 206 -6.54 -7.07 -11.93
CA ILE A 206 -5.50 -7.66 -11.08
C ILE A 206 -5.18 -9.07 -11.58
N LEU A 207 -3.93 -9.31 -11.98
CA LEU A 207 -3.51 -10.59 -12.59
C LEU A 207 -2.84 -11.55 -11.61
N GLY A 208 -2.32 -11.02 -10.51
CA GLY A 208 -1.65 -11.80 -9.49
C GLY A 208 -1.27 -10.92 -8.32
N TYR A 209 -1.17 -11.54 -7.14
CA TYR A 209 -0.51 -10.92 -6.00
C TYR A 209 0.40 -11.94 -5.33
N SER A 210 1.41 -11.43 -4.64
CA SER A 210 2.33 -12.24 -3.85
C SER A 210 2.62 -11.49 -2.56
N LEU A 211 2.56 -12.21 -1.45
CA LEU A 211 3.07 -11.72 -0.16
C LEU A 211 4.50 -12.22 0.11
N ASP A 212 5.08 -13.01 -0.81
CA ASP A 212 6.45 -13.51 -0.67
C ASP A 212 7.44 -12.35 -0.70
N ILE A 213 8.27 -12.27 0.34
CA ILE A 213 9.25 -11.20 0.50
C ILE A 213 10.31 -11.31 -0.60
N GLY A 214 10.38 -10.28 -1.46
CA GLY A 214 11.40 -10.18 -2.51
C GLY A 214 11.07 -10.92 -3.81
N LYS A 215 9.89 -11.54 -3.92
CA LYS A 215 9.27 -11.88 -5.21
C LYS A 215 8.23 -10.81 -5.54
N GLU A 216 8.07 -10.56 -6.82
CA GLU A 216 7.38 -9.39 -7.38
C GLU A 216 6.04 -9.07 -6.68
N HIS A 217 5.87 -7.76 -6.45
CA HIS A 217 4.68 -7.02 -6.00
C HIS A 217 3.40 -7.50 -6.68
N VAL A 218 2.22 -7.08 -6.21
CA VAL A 218 0.98 -7.33 -6.97
C VAL A 218 1.21 -6.99 -8.45
N ASN A 219 1.15 -8.01 -9.32
CA ASN A 219 1.29 -7.91 -10.78
C ASN A 219 0.00 -7.29 -11.36
N LEU A 220 -0.44 -6.20 -10.75
CA LEU A 220 -1.60 -5.37 -11.11
C LEU A 220 -1.47 -4.79 -12.51
N ILE A 221 -0.25 -4.75 -13.05
CA ILE A 221 0.05 -3.85 -14.14
C ILE A 221 0.94 -4.50 -15.18
N ASP A 222 1.23 -5.80 -15.15
CA ASP A 222 2.26 -6.34 -16.06
C ASP A 222 1.81 -6.28 -17.53
N GLU A 223 0.59 -6.69 -17.87
CA GLU A 223 0.11 -6.60 -19.26
C GLU A 223 -0.37 -5.20 -19.67
N ARG A 224 -0.93 -4.40 -18.75
CA ARG A 224 -1.26 -3.00 -19.06
C ARG A 224 0.04 -2.19 -19.22
N LEU A 225 1.06 -2.45 -18.41
CA LEU A 225 2.42 -1.97 -18.66
C LEU A 225 2.90 -2.51 -19.99
N GLU A 226 2.76 -3.78 -20.34
CA GLU A 226 3.21 -4.32 -21.62
C GLU A 226 2.53 -3.60 -22.78
N LYS A 227 1.20 -3.48 -22.79
CA LYS A 227 0.47 -2.69 -23.80
C LYS A 227 0.93 -1.23 -23.85
N LEU A 228 1.26 -0.61 -22.70
CA LEU A 228 1.80 0.76 -22.62
C LEU A 228 3.30 0.86 -22.97
N ILE A 229 4.05 -0.22 -22.78
CA ILE A 229 5.44 -0.41 -23.22
C ILE A 229 5.45 -0.52 -24.74
N TYR A 230 4.47 -1.19 -25.34
CA TYR A 230 4.29 -1.33 -26.79
C TYR A 230 3.64 -0.10 -27.46
N SER A 231 2.69 0.59 -26.81
CA SER A 231 2.04 1.79 -27.36
C SER A 231 2.85 3.07 -27.17
N GLY A 232 3.76 3.09 -26.20
CA GLY A 232 4.84 4.07 -26.06
C GLY A 232 4.44 5.44 -25.49
N GLN A 233 3.18 5.69 -25.13
CA GLN A 233 2.75 6.99 -24.57
C GLN A 233 1.58 6.84 -23.60
N LEU A 234 1.80 7.23 -22.34
CA LEU A 234 0.75 7.37 -21.33
C LEU A 234 0.09 8.76 -21.45
N ASP A 235 -1.23 8.79 -21.57
CA ASP A 235 -1.97 10.05 -21.45
C ASP A 235 -1.98 10.54 -19.98
N ALA A 236 -2.43 11.78 -19.76
CA ALA A 236 -2.47 12.35 -18.42
C ALA A 236 -3.44 11.61 -17.46
N LYS A 237 -4.55 11.08 -17.98
CA LYS A 237 -5.59 10.40 -17.20
C LYS A 237 -5.13 9.01 -16.74
N GLU A 238 -4.43 8.30 -17.61
CA GLU A 238 -3.81 7.01 -17.34
C GLU A 238 -2.64 7.15 -16.39
N LEU A 239 -1.78 8.15 -16.59
CA LEU A 239 -0.72 8.47 -15.64
C LEU A 239 -1.29 8.72 -14.24
N ASP A 240 -2.35 9.53 -14.12
CA ASP A 240 -2.96 9.84 -12.84
C ASP A 240 -3.53 8.58 -12.16
N ARG A 241 -4.25 7.72 -12.90
CA ARG A 241 -4.78 6.45 -12.37
C ARG A 241 -3.68 5.50 -11.91
N LEU A 242 -2.65 5.31 -12.72
CA LEU A 242 -1.52 4.42 -12.41
C LEU A 242 -0.68 4.96 -11.26
N ALA A 243 -0.51 6.28 -11.16
CA ALA A 243 0.19 6.91 -10.06
C ALA A 243 -0.52 6.65 -8.73
N VAL A 244 -1.85 6.72 -8.69
CA VAL A 244 -2.65 6.46 -7.47
C VAL A 244 -2.48 5.01 -7.01
N VAL A 245 -2.53 4.05 -7.95
CA VAL A 245 -2.31 2.64 -7.63
C VAL A 245 -0.87 2.39 -7.17
N ALA A 246 0.13 2.95 -7.87
CA ALA A 246 1.53 2.82 -7.49
C ALA A 246 1.83 3.42 -6.10
N MET A 247 1.05 4.41 -5.65
CA MET A 247 1.24 5.00 -4.33
C MET A 247 0.35 4.41 -3.23
N ALA A 248 -0.46 3.39 -3.53
CA ALA A 248 -1.41 2.83 -2.58
C ALA A 248 -0.74 2.10 -1.42
N GLY A 249 0.31 1.32 -1.68
CA GLY A 249 1.09 0.63 -0.64
C GLY A 249 1.73 1.60 0.36
N LEU A 250 2.49 2.58 -0.14
CA LEU A 250 3.01 3.69 0.68
C LEU A 250 1.91 4.43 1.46
N ALA A 251 0.76 4.70 0.84
CA ALA A 251 -0.34 5.38 1.51
C ALA A 251 -0.91 4.56 2.68
N ALA A 252 -1.09 3.26 2.50
CA ALA A 252 -1.55 2.36 3.55
C ALA A 252 -0.57 2.25 4.71
N GLU A 253 0.73 2.13 4.42
CA GLU A 253 1.76 2.15 5.45
C GLU A 253 1.77 3.49 6.22
N GLY A 254 1.69 4.61 5.50
CA GLY A 254 1.70 5.95 6.09
C GLY A 254 0.48 6.27 6.97
N LEU A 255 -0.66 5.63 6.71
CA LEU A 255 -1.87 5.76 7.55
C LEU A 255 -1.76 4.99 8.87
N LYS A 256 -1.01 3.88 8.90
CA LYS A 256 -0.90 3.01 10.08
C LYS A 256 0.35 3.28 10.91
N TYR A 257 1.49 3.38 10.24
CA TYR A 257 2.80 3.36 10.87
C TYR A 257 3.47 4.72 10.83
N ASP A 258 4.34 4.99 11.80
CA ASP A 258 5.05 6.26 11.85
C ASP A 258 6.11 6.37 10.73
N LYS A 259 6.68 5.23 10.31
CA LYS A 259 7.69 5.18 9.24
C LYS A 259 7.24 4.22 8.14
N VAL A 260 7.37 4.64 6.89
CA VAL A 260 7.16 3.80 5.70
C VAL A 260 8.45 3.05 5.36
N ILE A 261 8.33 1.77 4.99
CA ILE A 261 9.46 0.88 4.71
C ILE A 261 9.44 0.40 3.25
N GLY A 262 8.28 0.01 2.70
CA GLY A 262 8.15 -0.62 1.38
C GLY A 262 8.14 0.29 0.15
N GLN A 263 8.54 1.56 0.26
CA GLN A 263 8.22 2.57 -0.77
C GLN A 263 9.15 2.63 -2.00
N SER A 264 10.29 1.94 -2.01
CA SER A 264 11.29 2.12 -3.07
C SER A 264 10.78 1.63 -4.42
N ALA A 265 10.25 0.41 -4.46
CA ALA A 265 9.69 -0.19 -5.66
C ALA A 265 8.50 0.60 -6.23
N ASP A 266 7.61 1.07 -5.35
CA ASP A 266 6.49 1.96 -5.70
C ASP A 266 6.96 3.22 -6.42
N LEU A 267 7.98 3.90 -5.86
CA LEU A 267 8.51 5.13 -6.42
C LEU A 267 9.24 4.90 -7.75
N PHE A 268 9.93 3.75 -7.89
CA PHE A 268 10.52 3.37 -9.18
C PHE A 268 9.44 3.10 -10.23
N THR A 269 8.34 2.45 -9.85
CA THR A 269 7.18 2.19 -10.71
C THR A 269 6.52 3.50 -11.13
N LEU A 270 6.28 4.41 -10.19
CA LEU A 270 5.78 5.75 -10.48
C LEU A 270 6.71 6.50 -11.46
N GLN A 271 8.03 6.48 -11.22
CA GLN A 271 8.99 7.11 -12.11
C GLN A 271 8.95 6.50 -13.52
N ARG A 272 8.76 5.17 -13.61
CA ARG A 272 8.62 4.44 -14.88
C ARG A 272 7.41 4.93 -15.68
N PHE A 273 6.29 5.23 -15.00
CA PHE A 273 5.09 5.83 -15.61
C PHE A 273 5.31 7.27 -16.03
N ILE A 274 5.89 8.09 -15.16
CA ILE A 274 6.22 9.50 -15.45
C ILE A 274 7.07 9.60 -16.71
N ASN A 275 8.13 8.80 -16.83
CA ASN A 275 9.04 8.82 -17.96
C ASN A 275 8.35 8.46 -19.30
N ARG A 276 7.25 7.71 -19.25
CA ARG A 276 6.44 7.29 -20.41
C ARG A 276 5.27 8.23 -20.72
N SER A 277 5.01 9.21 -19.88
CA SER A 277 3.89 10.13 -20.05
C SER A 277 4.13 11.18 -21.12
N LYS A 278 3.06 11.57 -21.82
CA LYS A 278 3.06 12.72 -22.73
C LYS A 278 1.88 13.66 -22.45
N PRO A 279 2.12 14.98 -22.37
CA PRO A 279 3.43 15.65 -22.41
C PRO A 279 4.30 15.33 -21.19
N GLN A 280 5.62 15.51 -21.33
CA GLN A 280 6.55 15.33 -20.22
C GLN A 280 6.23 16.33 -19.10
N ILE A 281 6.23 15.84 -17.86
CA ILE A 281 5.91 16.65 -16.69
C ILE A 281 7.18 17.18 -16.00
N SER A 282 7.14 18.44 -15.57
CA SER A 282 8.24 19.09 -14.85
C SER A 282 8.50 18.43 -13.49
N LYS A 283 9.68 18.67 -12.89
CA LYS A 283 10.01 18.13 -11.56
C LYS A 283 8.99 18.53 -10.48
N ASP A 284 8.49 19.76 -10.53
CA ASP A 284 7.48 20.24 -9.59
C ASP A 284 6.13 19.53 -9.79
N GLN A 285 5.76 19.27 -11.06
CA GLN A 285 4.58 18.49 -11.39
C GLN A 285 4.72 17.02 -10.95
N GLN A 286 5.92 16.44 -11.04
CA GLN A 286 6.19 15.08 -10.54
C GLN A 286 5.99 15.00 -9.02
N GLN A 287 6.57 15.95 -8.26
CA GLN A 287 6.37 16.00 -6.82
C GLN A 287 4.90 16.20 -6.46
N ASN A 288 4.19 17.07 -7.18
CA ASN A 288 2.77 17.28 -6.96
C ASN A 288 1.94 16.03 -7.28
N LEU A 289 2.26 15.33 -8.38
CA LEU A 289 1.63 14.06 -8.74
C LEU A 289 1.81 13.02 -7.64
N THR A 290 3.02 12.88 -7.09
CA THR A 290 3.27 11.96 -5.97
C THR A 290 2.41 12.33 -4.76
N ARG A 291 2.40 13.60 -4.33
CA ARG A 291 1.61 14.04 -3.16
C ARG A 291 0.11 13.81 -3.38
N TRP A 292 -0.39 14.19 -4.55
CA TRP A 292 -1.79 14.01 -4.91
C TRP A 292 -2.18 12.53 -4.96
N ALA A 293 -1.36 11.69 -5.58
CA ALA A 293 -1.60 10.25 -5.69
C ALA A 293 -1.66 9.59 -4.31
N VAL A 294 -0.72 9.93 -3.42
CA VAL A 294 -0.72 9.46 -2.02
C VAL A 294 -1.97 9.93 -1.28
N LEU A 295 -2.33 11.22 -1.39
CA LEU A 295 -3.51 11.76 -0.74
C LEU A 295 -4.77 11.03 -1.19
N PHE A 296 -4.91 10.83 -2.50
CA PHE A 296 -6.09 10.21 -3.07
C PHE A 296 -6.18 8.73 -2.70
N ALA A 297 -5.07 7.97 -2.83
CA ALA A 297 -5.02 6.58 -2.40
C ALA A 297 -5.33 6.44 -0.90
N ALA A 298 -4.74 7.27 -0.04
CA ALA A 298 -5.02 7.28 1.39
C ALA A 298 -6.49 7.61 1.69
N THR A 299 -7.10 8.51 0.91
CA THR A 299 -8.52 8.85 1.05
C THR A 299 -9.41 7.64 0.69
N LEU A 300 -9.08 6.94 -0.40
CA LEU A 300 -9.80 5.72 -0.81
C LEU A 300 -9.69 4.65 0.26
N LEU A 301 -8.49 4.39 0.79
CA LEU A 301 -8.27 3.40 1.85
C LEU A 301 -9.02 3.75 3.13
N LYS A 302 -9.04 5.03 3.52
CA LYS A 302 -9.74 5.50 4.72
C LYS A 302 -11.26 5.38 4.59
N ASN A 303 -11.80 5.70 3.42
CA ASN A 303 -13.24 5.58 3.14
C ASN A 303 -13.69 4.13 2.98
N ASN A 304 -12.77 3.24 2.61
CA ASN A 304 -13.02 1.82 2.37
C ASN A 304 -12.22 0.95 3.37
N LYS A 305 -12.15 1.38 4.63
CA LYS A 305 -11.31 0.74 5.64
C LYS A 305 -11.70 -0.72 5.88
N ASP A 306 -13.00 -1.00 5.96
CA ASP A 306 -13.50 -2.35 6.24
C ASP A 306 -13.22 -3.31 5.05
N LEU A 307 -13.30 -2.79 3.82
CA LEU A 307 -12.88 -3.49 2.60
C LEU A 307 -11.39 -3.82 2.63
N HIS A 308 -10.56 -2.85 3.03
CA HIS A 308 -9.11 -3.03 3.12
C HIS A 308 -8.74 -4.09 4.17
N GLU A 309 -9.33 -4.04 5.37
CA GLU A 309 -9.06 -5.01 6.43
C GLU A 309 -9.58 -6.42 6.09
N ALA A 310 -10.74 -6.53 5.44
CA ALA A 310 -11.25 -7.81 4.93
C ALA A 310 -10.30 -8.43 3.89
N LEU A 311 -9.78 -7.59 2.99
CA LEU A 311 -8.82 -8.00 1.97
C LEU A 311 -7.47 -8.42 2.57
N ILE A 312 -6.94 -7.67 3.54
CA ILE A 312 -5.72 -8.04 4.29
C ILE A 312 -5.88 -9.43 4.91
N THR A 313 -7.03 -9.69 5.52
CA THR A 313 -7.33 -10.98 6.16
C THR A 313 -7.28 -12.12 5.15
N LYS A 314 -7.90 -11.96 3.97
CA LYS A 314 -7.88 -12.98 2.92
C LYS A 314 -6.51 -13.16 2.29
N MET A 315 -5.79 -12.09 2.01
CA MET A 315 -4.46 -12.17 1.43
C MET A 315 -3.48 -12.86 2.37
N THR A 316 -3.56 -12.60 3.67
CA THR A 316 -2.72 -13.28 4.68
C THR A 316 -3.00 -14.79 4.76
N GLN A 317 -4.19 -15.23 4.34
CA GLN A 317 -4.56 -16.64 4.22
C GLN A 317 -4.14 -17.27 2.87
N ASN A 318 -3.40 -16.53 2.02
CA ASN A 318 -3.04 -16.91 0.65
C ASN A 318 -4.26 -17.26 -0.22
N ALA A 319 -5.37 -16.53 -0.04
CA ALA A 319 -6.59 -16.74 -0.82
C ALA A 319 -6.38 -16.45 -2.31
N THR A 320 -7.16 -17.05 -3.18
CA THR A 320 -7.14 -16.75 -4.62
C THR A 320 -7.60 -15.31 -4.89
N ILE A 321 -7.28 -14.77 -6.08
CA ILE A 321 -7.75 -13.44 -6.50
C ILE A 321 -9.28 -13.36 -6.46
N LEU A 322 -9.97 -14.43 -6.88
CA LEU A 322 -11.43 -14.48 -6.86
C LEU A 322 -11.98 -14.36 -5.44
N GLU A 323 -11.42 -15.10 -4.49
CA GLU A 323 -11.82 -15.02 -3.08
C GLU A 323 -11.52 -13.64 -2.45
N CYS A 324 -10.44 -12.99 -2.88
CA CYS A 324 -10.13 -11.62 -2.50
C CYS A 324 -11.18 -10.63 -3.06
N ILE A 325 -11.56 -10.77 -4.34
CA ILE A 325 -12.63 -9.95 -4.95
C ILE A 325 -13.95 -10.18 -4.22
N GLU A 326 -14.31 -11.43 -3.93
CA GLU A 326 -15.51 -11.75 -3.16
C GLU A 326 -15.50 -11.10 -1.78
N ALA A 327 -14.35 -11.07 -1.11
CA ALA A 327 -14.25 -10.42 0.20
C ALA A 327 -14.43 -8.91 0.13
N ILE A 328 -13.96 -8.27 -0.95
CA ILE A 328 -14.24 -6.86 -1.23
C ILE A 328 -15.75 -6.67 -1.43
N GLU A 329 -16.40 -7.45 -2.31
CA GLU A 329 -17.82 -7.25 -2.60
C GLU A 329 -18.75 -7.61 -1.42
N LYS A 330 -18.31 -8.50 -0.52
CA LYS A 330 -19.08 -8.88 0.69
C LYS A 330 -18.87 -7.95 1.89
N ALA A 331 -17.75 -7.22 1.96
CA ALA A 331 -17.48 -6.31 3.07
C ALA A 331 -18.35 -5.05 2.98
N SER A 332 -18.89 -4.61 4.13
CA SER A 332 -19.82 -3.48 4.24
C SER A 332 -19.39 -2.50 5.31
#